data_AF-A0A553P894-F1
#
_entry.id   AF-A0A553P894-F1
#
_cell.length_a   1.000
_cell.length_b   1.000
_cell.length_c   1.000
_cell.angle_alpha   90.00
_cell.angle_beta   90.00
_cell.angle_gamma   90.00
#
_symmetry.space_group_name_H-M   'P 1'
#
loop_
_entity.id
_entity.type
_entity.pdbx_description
1 polymer ?
#
loop_
_entity_poly.entity_id
_entity_poly.type
_entity_poly.pdbx_seq_one_letter_code
_entity_poly.pdbx_strand_id
1 'polypeptide(L)'
;MALASPSNSRSPHGPKFFVRLQESLAQSLKEIEDAKPSSIKRDLMRLDLYRNVFQELASQLKTYGTFLDRIRLEYERRLQYLEKRLACAESDRTRLQNDFKELQTSLLEQVDPMSAGRVGFIESGGKEDSGHSKALEAMRQRARYAHALTKLERMEKEKHELLESLAKIEAVKMELDQKLENEQAAKTLMFHEYAELQTELSWYKEAQKNQEDPGVLRLALNQSRKDLSKVQGLLNDYTFGFDSIIPQSQYDTLMKKYENLALEFDRLDAKAKYLSKENGDLVSYLREMSVELEKLRTDGKHSNAEDQIHIQARSAVQKRFPGSFTEDQAPIISRQQFHLLFCSQYDASILPRGGFSSSLSQKDRGVIQLC
;
A
#
# COMPACT_ATOMS: atom_id res chain seq x y z
N MET A 1 32.19 15.87 55.12
CA MET A 1 32.08 15.19 53.81
C MET A 1 31.04 15.93 52.99
N ALA A 2 31.49 16.86 52.13
CA ALA A 2 30.63 17.58 51.20
C ALA A 2 31.05 17.17 49.79
N LEU A 3 30.12 16.56 49.06
CA LEU A 3 30.34 16.10 47.68
C LEU A 3 30.34 17.33 46.77
N ALA A 4 31.50 17.67 46.25
CA ALA A 4 31.68 18.69 45.23
C ALA A 4 31.14 18.17 43.89
N SER A 5 30.19 18.93 43.32
CA SER A 5 29.75 18.81 41.93
C SER A 5 30.93 19.07 40.99
N PRO A 6 31.16 18.25 39.94
CA PRO A 6 32.20 18.52 38.97
C PRO A 6 31.76 19.68 38.06
N SER A 7 32.42 20.83 38.22
CA SER A 7 32.36 21.96 37.30
C SER A 7 32.96 21.55 35.96
N ASN A 8 32.09 21.23 35.00
CA ASN A 8 32.47 20.93 33.63
C ASN A 8 32.73 22.24 32.85
N SER A 9 33.78 22.97 33.21
CA SER A 9 34.25 24.14 32.47
C SER A 9 35.24 23.70 31.39
N ARG A 10 34.74 23.09 30.31
CA ARG A 10 35.48 23.03 29.05
C ARG A 10 35.27 24.36 28.34
N SER A 11 36.33 25.15 28.25
CA SER A 11 36.38 26.36 27.44
C SER A 11 35.96 26.05 25.99
N PRO A 12 35.07 26.85 25.37
CA PRO A 12 34.63 26.62 24.01
C PRO A 12 35.74 27.10 23.06
N HIS A 13 36.72 26.23 22.80
CA HIS A 13 37.76 26.48 21.80
C HIS A 13 37.21 26.20 20.40
N GLY A 14 36.29 27.06 19.94
CA GLY A 14 35.85 27.16 18.56
C GLY A 14 36.20 28.54 17.98
N PRO A 15 36.21 28.72 16.65
CA PRO A 15 36.39 30.03 16.05
C PRO A 15 35.35 31.01 16.61
N LYS A 16 35.76 32.24 16.98
CA LYS A 16 34.93 33.24 17.69
C LYS A 16 33.55 33.47 17.07
N PHE A 17 33.43 33.30 15.76
CA PHE A 17 32.16 33.37 15.02
C PHE A 17 31.15 32.30 15.48
N PHE A 18 31.56 31.04 15.56
CA PHE A 18 30.66 29.94 15.93
C PHE A 18 30.17 30.06 17.38
N VAL A 19 31.02 30.56 18.28
CA VAL A 19 30.63 30.79 19.68
C VAL A 19 29.54 31.86 19.76
N ARG A 20 29.69 32.99 19.05
CA ARG A 20 28.66 34.04 18.99
C ARG A 20 27.37 33.57 18.35
N LEU A 21 27.47 32.79 17.27
CA LEU A 21 26.31 32.23 16.58
C LEU A 21 25.54 31.26 17.48
N GLN A 22 26.27 30.42 18.24
CA GLN A 22 25.67 29.49 19.19
C GLN A 22 24.99 30.22 20.35
N GLU A 23 25.61 31.26 20.91
CA GLU A 23 25.03 32.10 21.95
C GLU A 23 23.76 32.81 21.45
N SER A 24 23.81 33.40 20.26
CA SER A 24 22.66 34.05 19.62
C SER A 24 21.51 33.07 19.37
N LEU A 25 21.81 31.86 18.86
CA LEU A 25 20.82 30.83 18.62
C LEU A 25 20.18 30.34 19.92
N ALA A 26 20.98 30.12 20.97
CA ALA A 26 20.48 29.72 22.28
C ALA A 26 19.56 30.78 22.89
N GLN A 27 19.90 32.07 22.72
CA GLN A 27 19.07 33.17 23.19
C GLN A 27 17.74 33.26 22.43
N SER A 28 17.77 33.22 21.09
CA SER A 28 16.54 33.27 20.29
C SER A 28 15.64 32.03 20.46
N LEU A 29 16.22 30.85 20.69
CA LEU A 29 15.42 29.66 21.03
C LEU A 29 14.70 29.81 22.38
N LYS A 30 15.39 30.41 23.36
CA LYS A 30 14.81 30.69 24.68
C LYS A 30 13.67 31.70 24.59
N GLU A 31 13.82 32.74 23.77
CA GLU A 31 12.75 33.72 23.50
C GLU A 31 11.51 33.08 22.86
N ILE A 32 11.69 32.13 21.93
CA ILE A 32 10.59 31.37 21.31
C ILE A 32 9.90 30.47 22.35
N GLU A 33 10.65 29.88 23.28
CA GLU A 33 10.09 29.05 24.36
C GLU A 33 9.32 29.88 25.39
N ASP A 34 9.84 31.04 25.77
CA ASP A 34 9.22 31.97 26.71
C ASP A 34 7.92 32.57 26.16
N ALA A 35 7.81 32.76 24.84
CA ALA A 35 6.61 33.26 24.17
C ALA A 35 5.42 32.25 24.15
N LYS A 36 5.63 31.00 24.58
CA LYS A 36 4.62 29.91 24.63
C LYS A 36 3.65 29.84 23.43
N PRO A 37 4.13 29.87 22.17
CA PRO A 37 3.26 29.69 21.01
C PRO A 37 2.66 28.27 20.98
N SER A 38 1.54 28.10 20.26
CA SER A 38 1.02 26.78 19.86
C SER A 38 2.11 25.93 19.21
N SER A 39 2.08 24.60 19.36
CA SER A 39 3.18 23.74 18.89
C SER A 39 3.58 23.99 17.43
N ILE A 40 2.60 24.11 16.53
CA ILE A 40 2.82 24.36 15.10
C ILE A 40 3.55 25.70 14.87
N LYS A 41 3.08 26.76 15.51
CA LYS A 41 3.71 28.10 15.41
C LYS A 41 5.12 28.11 16.01
N ARG A 42 5.37 27.34 17.07
CA ARG A 42 6.71 27.18 17.65
C ARG A 42 7.69 26.57 16.66
N ASP A 43 7.26 25.52 15.97
CA ASP A 43 8.11 24.81 15.03
C ASP A 43 8.40 25.65 13.79
N LEU A 44 7.43 26.43 13.30
CA LEU A 44 7.65 27.41 12.21
C LEU A 44 8.69 28.47 12.61
N MET A 45 8.57 29.07 13.80
CA MET A 45 9.53 30.07 14.28
C MET A 45 10.94 29.49 14.46
N ARG A 46 11.04 28.24 14.91
CA ARG A 46 12.34 27.53 14.99
C ARG A 46 12.93 27.29 13.60
N LEU A 47 12.10 26.91 12.63
CA LEU A 47 12.53 26.64 11.26
C LEU A 47 13.08 27.91 10.58
N ASP A 48 12.42 29.05 10.77
CA ASP A 48 12.91 30.35 10.31
C ASP A 48 14.23 30.75 10.97
N LEU A 49 14.36 30.53 12.28
CA LEU A 49 15.61 30.78 13.00
C LEU A 49 16.77 29.93 12.45
N TYR A 50 16.55 28.63 12.24
CA TYR A 50 17.56 27.74 11.67
C TYR A 50 17.91 28.12 10.23
N ARG A 51 16.94 28.60 9.44
CA ARG A 51 17.17 29.09 8.08
C ARG A 51 18.10 30.30 8.06
N ASN A 52 17.87 31.26 8.96
CA ASN A 52 18.70 32.45 9.11
C ASN A 52 20.14 32.09 9.54
N VAL A 53 20.26 31.19 10.51
CA VAL A 53 21.57 30.73 11.01
C VAL A 53 22.34 29.97 9.92
N PHE A 54 21.65 29.14 9.13
CA PHE A 54 22.26 28.43 8.01
C PHE A 54 22.73 29.40 6.92
N GLN A 55 21.97 30.46 6.64
CA GLN A 55 22.36 31.50 5.70
C GLN A 55 23.59 32.28 6.18
N GLU A 56 23.66 32.61 7.48
CA GLU A 56 24.82 33.26 8.07
C GLU A 56 26.06 32.35 8.00
N LEU A 57 25.91 31.05 8.28
CA LEU A 57 26.96 30.04 8.11
C LEU A 57 27.47 29.94 6.67
N ALA A 58 26.55 29.87 5.71
CA ALA A 58 26.90 29.81 4.29
C ALA A 58 27.66 31.06 3.83
N SER A 59 27.29 32.24 4.33
CA SER A 59 27.95 33.51 3.99
C SER A 59 29.39 33.62 4.52
N GLN A 60 29.68 32.99 5.67
CA GLN A 60 31.01 33.03 6.29
C GLN A 60 31.95 31.95 5.74
N LEU A 61 31.41 30.79 5.33
CA LEU A 61 32.17 29.67 4.80
C LEU A 61 32.45 29.81 3.30
N LYS A 62 33.26 30.80 2.90
CA LYS A 62 33.54 31.13 1.49
C LYS A 62 33.94 29.93 0.61
N THR A 63 34.72 28.99 1.13
CA THR A 63 35.16 27.79 0.39
C THR A 63 34.02 26.83 0.07
N TYR A 64 33.02 26.73 0.95
CA TYR A 64 31.90 25.80 0.83
C TYR A 64 30.56 26.51 0.57
N GLY A 65 30.56 27.84 0.45
CA GLY A 65 29.35 28.65 0.37
C GLY A 65 28.45 28.25 -0.80
N THR A 66 29.04 28.04 -1.99
CA THR A 66 28.29 27.60 -3.19
C THR A 66 27.63 26.23 -3.01
N PHE A 67 28.28 25.31 -2.30
CA PHE A 67 27.73 23.99 -1.98
C PHE A 67 26.60 24.08 -0.95
N LEU A 68 26.80 24.88 0.11
CA LEU A 68 25.78 25.11 1.15
C LEU A 68 24.55 25.83 0.58
N ASP A 69 24.74 26.80 -0.31
CA ASP A 69 23.65 27.48 -1.02
C ASP A 69 22.86 26.50 -1.90
N ARG A 70 23.54 25.55 -2.55
CA ARG A 70 22.87 24.50 -3.35
C ARG A 70 22.04 23.57 -2.46
N ILE A 71 22.58 23.17 -1.30
CA ILE A 71 21.85 22.39 -0.30
C ILE A 71 20.61 23.16 0.17
N ARG A 72 20.77 24.43 0.56
CA ARG A 72 19.65 25.29 0.96
C ARG A 72 18.56 25.31 -0.10
N LEU A 73 18.93 25.52 -1.36
CA LEU A 73 17.99 25.62 -2.47
C LEU A 73 17.20 24.31 -2.68
N GLU A 74 17.83 23.15 -2.50
CA GLU A 74 17.13 21.85 -2.57
C GLU A 74 16.12 21.69 -1.42
N TYR A 75 16.52 22.04 -0.19
CA TYR A 75 15.59 22.01 0.94
C TYR A 75 14.44 23.02 0.80
N GLU A 76 14.70 24.22 0.28
CA GLU A 76 13.66 25.21 -0.01
C GLU A 76 12.69 24.73 -1.09
N ARG A 77 13.20 24.13 -2.18
CA ARG A 77 12.34 23.49 -3.19
C ARG A 77 11.51 22.36 -2.59
N ARG A 78 12.09 21.56 -1.68
CA ARG A 78 11.36 20.48 -1.01
C ARG A 78 10.28 21.00 -0.08
N LEU A 79 10.55 22.07 0.68
CA LEU A 79 9.55 22.73 1.53
C LEU A 79 8.39 23.27 0.70
N GLN A 80 8.66 23.99 -0.39
CA GLN A 80 7.61 24.50 -1.30
C GLN A 80 6.76 23.36 -1.89
N TYR A 81 7.38 22.23 -2.22
CA TYR A 81 6.65 21.05 -2.68
C TYR A 81 5.71 20.50 -1.59
N LEU A 82 6.18 20.42 -0.35
CA LEU A 82 5.37 19.95 0.78
C LEU A 82 4.23 20.93 1.11
N GLU A 83 4.48 22.24 1.07
CA GLU A 83 3.46 23.28 1.23
C GLU A 83 2.37 23.16 0.17
N LYS A 84 2.73 22.98 -1.10
CA LYS A 84 1.76 22.75 -2.19
C LYS A 84 0.94 21.49 -1.95
N ARG A 85 1.57 20.40 -1.51
CA ARG A 85 0.85 19.16 -1.19
C ARG A 85 -0.10 19.33 -0.01
N LEU A 86 0.30 20.07 1.02
CA LEU A 86 -0.57 20.41 2.14
C LEU A 86 -1.77 21.24 1.68
N ALA A 87 -1.56 22.26 0.83
CA ALA A 87 -2.65 23.05 0.28
C ALA A 87 -3.64 22.20 -0.53
N CYS A 88 -3.16 21.23 -1.33
CA CYS A 88 -4.04 20.28 -2.01
C CYS A 88 -4.82 19.40 -1.02
N ALA A 89 -4.16 18.86 0.00
CA ALA A 89 -4.81 18.04 1.02
C ALA A 89 -5.86 18.82 1.83
N GLU A 90 -5.61 20.11 2.11
CA GLU A 90 -6.57 20.99 2.76
C GLU A 90 -7.78 21.27 1.86
N SER A 91 -7.56 21.50 0.56
CA SER A 91 -8.63 21.62 -0.43
C SER A 91 -9.49 20.35 -0.46
N ASP A 92 -8.88 19.18 -0.55
CA ASP A 92 -9.59 17.89 -0.55
C ASP A 92 -10.37 17.67 0.74
N ARG A 93 -9.79 18.05 1.89
CA ARG A 93 -10.49 18.01 3.19
C ARG A 93 -11.73 18.89 3.19
N THR A 94 -11.65 20.12 2.67
CA THR A 94 -12.81 21.02 2.60
C THR A 94 -13.88 20.49 1.65
N ARG A 95 -13.49 19.91 0.51
CA ARG A 95 -14.40 19.26 -0.42
C ARG A 95 -15.14 18.09 0.24
N LEU A 96 -14.41 17.16 0.87
CA LEU A 96 -15.01 16.04 1.59
C LEU A 96 -15.95 16.48 2.72
N GLN A 97 -15.60 17.56 3.43
CA GLN A 97 -16.49 18.12 4.44
C GLN A 97 -17.78 18.69 3.85
N ASN A 98 -17.72 19.27 2.65
CA ASN A 98 -18.91 19.76 1.95
C ASN A 98 -19.75 18.60 1.41
N ASP A 99 -19.13 17.61 0.76
CA ASP A 99 -19.79 16.40 0.27
C ASP A 99 -20.51 15.66 1.43
N PHE A 100 -19.87 15.61 2.61
CA PHE A 100 -20.48 15.02 3.81
C PHE A 100 -21.69 15.82 4.30
N LYS A 101 -21.62 17.16 4.28
CA LYS A 101 -22.75 18.02 4.64
C LYS A 101 -23.90 17.86 3.65
N GLU A 102 -23.62 17.77 2.35
CA GLU A 102 -24.63 17.55 1.30
C GLU A 102 -25.31 16.18 1.43
N LEU A 103 -24.55 15.14 1.76
CA LEU A 103 -25.10 13.82 2.07
C LEU A 103 -26.00 13.87 3.31
N GLN A 104 -25.59 14.62 4.34
CA GLN A 104 -26.38 14.80 5.55
C GLN A 104 -27.69 15.55 5.26
N THR A 105 -27.65 16.63 4.47
CA THR A 105 -28.87 17.36 4.08
C THR A 105 -29.77 16.52 3.18
N SER A 106 -29.23 15.79 2.21
CA SER A 106 -30.01 14.89 1.35
C SER A 106 -30.64 13.73 2.13
N LEU A 107 -30.02 13.25 3.21
CA LEU A 107 -30.58 12.23 4.08
C LEU A 107 -31.75 12.80 4.90
N LEU A 108 -31.60 14.01 5.44
CA LEU A 108 -32.67 14.73 6.16
C LEU A 108 -33.86 15.03 5.24
N GLU A 109 -33.61 15.53 4.02
CA GLU A 109 -34.66 15.83 3.03
C GLU A 109 -35.39 14.59 2.48
N GLN A 110 -34.81 13.38 2.57
CA GLN A 110 -35.49 12.14 2.17
C GLN A 110 -36.37 11.55 3.27
N VAL A 111 -36.18 11.95 4.53
CA VAL A 111 -36.97 11.48 5.68
C VAL A 111 -38.26 12.28 5.84
N ASP A 112 -38.28 13.58 5.49
CA ASP A 112 -39.45 14.45 5.64
C ASP A 112 -40.64 14.25 4.65
N PRO A 113 -40.48 13.84 3.36
CA PRO A 113 -41.62 13.68 2.47
C PRO A 113 -42.41 12.38 2.69
N MET A 114 -41.88 11.41 3.44
CA MET A 114 -42.58 10.15 3.73
C MET A 114 -43.60 10.26 4.87
N SER A 115 -43.49 11.25 5.76
CA SER A 115 -44.41 11.43 6.89
C SER A 115 -45.54 12.43 6.60
N ALA A 116 -45.34 13.42 5.71
CA ALA A 116 -46.35 14.43 5.40
C ALA A 116 -47.37 14.01 4.32
N GLY A 117 -47.01 13.10 3.41
CA GLY A 117 -47.84 12.75 2.24
C GLY A 117 -48.98 11.75 2.46
N ARG A 118 -49.10 11.12 3.65
CA ARG A 118 -50.10 10.07 3.92
C ARG A 118 -51.38 10.53 4.61
N VAL A 119 -51.51 11.81 5.00
CA VAL A 119 -52.67 12.29 5.77
C VAL A 119 -53.73 12.97 4.89
N GLY A 120 -53.43 13.33 3.64
CA GLY A 120 -54.32 14.17 2.82
C GLY A 120 -55.21 13.50 1.76
N PHE A 121 -55.18 12.18 1.56
CA PHE A 121 -55.76 11.56 0.34
C PHE A 121 -56.88 10.54 0.57
N ILE A 122 -57.54 10.53 1.74
CA ILE A 122 -58.68 9.62 2.01
C ILE A 122 -60.04 10.34 1.89
N GLU A 123 -60.08 11.66 1.77
CA GLU A 123 -61.33 12.44 1.70
C GLU A 123 -61.55 13.10 0.33
N SER A 124 -61.84 12.32 -0.71
CA SER A 124 -62.73 12.76 -1.80
C SER A 124 -63.05 11.60 -2.74
N GLY A 125 -64.34 11.33 -2.88
CA GLY A 125 -64.88 10.25 -3.70
C GLY A 125 -64.70 10.48 -5.21
N GLY A 126 -64.61 9.38 -5.93
CA GLY A 126 -64.54 9.34 -7.38
C GLY A 126 -64.40 7.90 -7.88
N LYS A 127 -65.46 7.09 -7.70
CA LYS A 127 -65.57 5.78 -8.32
C LYS A 127 -65.87 6.00 -9.80
N GLU A 128 -64.85 5.92 -10.66
CA GLU A 128 -64.93 5.34 -12.02
C GLU A 128 -63.57 5.33 -12.77
N ASP A 129 -62.55 6.08 -12.34
CA ASP A 129 -61.20 6.07 -12.95
C ASP A 129 -60.18 5.12 -12.29
N SER A 130 -60.65 4.11 -11.55
CA SER A 130 -59.79 3.30 -10.66
C SER A 130 -58.76 2.40 -11.39
N GLY A 131 -58.94 2.14 -12.69
CA GLY A 131 -58.02 1.32 -13.49
C GLY A 131 -56.82 2.12 -14.02
N HIS A 132 -57.05 3.34 -14.51
CA HIS A 132 -56.00 4.19 -15.08
C HIS A 132 -55.10 4.80 -14.00
N SER A 133 -55.66 5.15 -12.84
CA SER A 133 -54.88 5.60 -11.68
C SER A 133 -53.93 4.51 -11.15
N LYS A 134 -54.40 3.25 -11.05
CA LYS A 134 -53.56 2.12 -10.63
C LYS A 134 -52.47 1.78 -11.64
N ALA A 135 -52.78 1.86 -12.95
CA ALA A 135 -51.79 1.64 -14.00
C ALA A 135 -50.69 2.72 -14.00
N LEU A 136 -51.07 3.99 -13.78
CA LEU A 136 -50.13 5.11 -13.70
C LEU A 136 -49.22 5.00 -12.46
N GLU A 137 -49.78 4.58 -11.31
CA GLU A 137 -48.99 4.32 -10.10
C GLU A 137 -48.03 3.14 -10.28
N ALA A 138 -48.47 2.04 -10.90
CA ALA A 138 -47.60 0.90 -11.21
C ALA A 138 -46.46 1.30 -12.17
N MET A 139 -46.74 2.16 -13.16
CA MET A 139 -45.73 2.68 -14.09
C MET A 139 -44.72 3.60 -13.37
N ARG A 140 -45.19 4.47 -12.47
CA ARG A 140 -44.32 5.30 -11.62
C ARG A 140 -43.45 4.47 -10.68
N GLN A 141 -44.00 3.40 -10.10
CA GLN A 141 -43.22 2.47 -9.28
C GLN A 141 -42.16 1.77 -10.12
N ARG A 142 -42.50 1.25 -11.31
CA ARG A 142 -41.52 0.65 -12.24
C ARG A 142 -40.41 1.63 -12.62
N ALA A 143 -40.74 2.89 -12.90
CA ALA A 143 -39.74 3.92 -13.20
C ALA A 143 -38.81 4.20 -12.01
N ARG A 144 -39.34 4.20 -10.78
CA ARG A 144 -38.53 4.32 -9.55
C ARG A 144 -37.62 3.12 -9.34
N TYR A 145 -38.10 1.90 -9.57
CA TYR A 145 -37.28 0.70 -9.51
C TYR A 145 -36.18 0.68 -10.57
N ALA A 146 -36.51 1.07 -11.81
CA ALA A 146 -35.52 1.19 -12.89
C ALA A 146 -34.45 2.25 -12.55
N HIS A 147 -34.85 3.41 -12.02
CA HIS A 147 -33.91 4.42 -11.56
C HIS A 147 -33.04 3.91 -10.38
N ALA A 148 -33.61 3.17 -9.44
CA ALA A 148 -32.86 2.58 -8.33
C ALA A 148 -31.82 1.56 -8.83
N LEU A 149 -32.18 0.71 -9.80
CA LEU A 149 -31.27 -0.25 -10.42
C LEU A 149 -30.10 0.44 -11.15
N THR A 150 -30.38 1.45 -11.98
CA THR A 150 -29.30 2.20 -12.66
C THR A 150 -28.37 2.93 -11.67
N LYS A 151 -28.89 3.36 -10.50
CA LYS A 151 -28.08 3.93 -9.43
C LYS A 151 -27.20 2.88 -8.77
N LEU A 152 -27.72 1.68 -8.51
CA LEU A 152 -26.95 0.56 -7.97
C LEU A 152 -25.82 0.15 -8.92
N GLU A 153 -26.10 -0.01 -10.21
CA GLU A 153 -25.09 -0.31 -11.23
C GLU A 153 -23.98 0.75 -11.29
N ARG A 154 -24.33 2.04 -11.13
CA ARG A 154 -23.34 3.12 -11.08
C ARG A 154 -22.45 3.00 -9.84
N MET A 155 -23.05 2.78 -8.67
CA MET A 155 -22.28 2.61 -7.43
C MET A 155 -21.39 1.36 -7.46
N GLU A 156 -21.83 0.28 -8.11
CA GLU A 156 -21.01 -0.91 -8.31
C GLU A 156 -19.80 -0.65 -9.21
N LYS A 157 -19.96 0.15 -10.28
CA LYS A 157 -18.84 0.56 -11.12
C LYS A 157 -17.86 1.44 -10.36
N GLU A 158 -18.35 2.45 -9.63
CA GLU A 158 -17.52 3.31 -8.78
C GLU A 158 -16.75 2.49 -7.73
N LYS A 159 -17.39 1.49 -7.12
CA LYS A 159 -16.73 0.55 -6.20
C LYS A 159 -15.61 -0.22 -6.89
N HIS A 160 -15.82 -0.73 -8.10
CA HIS A 160 -14.77 -1.44 -8.85
C HIS A 160 -13.61 -0.52 -9.21
N GLU A 161 -13.88 0.69 -9.68
CA GLU A 161 -12.84 1.69 -10.00
C GLU A 161 -12.01 2.06 -8.76
N LEU A 162 -12.66 2.21 -7.60
CA LEU A 162 -11.98 2.47 -6.34
C LEU A 162 -11.10 1.28 -5.92
N LEU A 163 -11.59 0.05 -6.04
CA LEU A 163 -10.80 -1.15 -5.74
C LEU A 163 -9.58 -1.29 -6.65
N GLU A 164 -9.72 -1.01 -7.95
CA GLU A 164 -8.58 -0.97 -8.88
C GLU A 164 -7.57 0.12 -8.50
N SER A 165 -8.04 1.29 -8.08
CA SER A 165 -7.17 2.37 -7.64
C SER A 165 -6.40 2.01 -6.37
N LEU A 166 -7.04 1.32 -5.42
CA LEU A 166 -6.40 0.82 -4.22
C LEU A 166 -5.32 -0.22 -4.54
N ALA A 167 -5.60 -1.17 -5.43
CA ALA A 167 -4.62 -2.16 -5.86
C ALA A 167 -3.38 -1.51 -6.51
N LYS A 168 -3.58 -0.44 -7.31
CA LYS A 168 -2.48 0.34 -7.89
C LYS A 168 -1.66 1.05 -6.81
N ILE A 169 -2.30 1.65 -5.81
CA ILE A 169 -1.64 2.32 -4.69
C ILE A 169 -0.84 1.31 -3.86
N GLU A 170 -1.40 0.13 -3.59
CA GLU A 170 -0.71 -0.94 -2.86
C GLU A 170 0.53 -1.44 -3.60
N ALA A 171 0.44 -1.63 -4.92
CA ALA A 171 1.60 -2.00 -5.74
C ALA A 171 2.72 -0.96 -5.68
N VAL A 172 2.38 0.33 -5.82
CA VAL A 172 3.35 1.43 -5.71
C VAL A 172 3.95 1.50 -4.31
N LYS A 173 3.15 1.25 -3.27
CA LYS A 173 3.63 1.21 -1.88
C LYS A 173 4.67 0.09 -1.69
N MET A 174 4.39 -1.12 -2.16
CA MET A 174 5.36 -2.22 -2.05
C MET A 174 6.67 -1.89 -2.78
N GLU A 175 6.60 -1.27 -3.96
CA GLU A 175 7.80 -0.86 -4.70
C GLU A 175 8.62 0.19 -3.94
N LEU A 176 7.95 1.14 -3.28
CA LEU A 176 8.60 2.15 -2.45
C LEU A 176 9.23 1.53 -1.19
N ASP A 177 8.54 0.60 -0.53
CA ASP A 177 9.06 -0.09 0.65
C ASP A 177 10.32 -0.90 0.28
N GLN A 178 10.31 -1.60 -0.86
CA GLN A 178 11.49 -2.33 -1.35
C GLN A 178 12.66 -1.40 -1.70
N LYS A 179 12.39 -0.24 -2.32
CA LYS A 179 13.42 0.78 -2.57
C LYS A 179 14.01 1.33 -1.27
N LEU A 180 13.17 1.55 -0.26
CA LEU A 180 13.63 2.03 1.05
C LEU A 180 14.54 1.01 1.74
N GLU A 181 14.20 -0.28 1.69
CA GLU A 181 15.05 -1.35 2.23
C GLU A 181 16.41 -1.40 1.53
N ASN A 182 16.43 -1.30 0.20
CA ASN A 182 17.68 -1.28 -0.58
C ASN A 182 18.56 -0.07 -0.22
N GLU A 183 17.98 1.11 -0.08
CA GLU A 183 18.68 2.33 0.33
C GLU A 183 19.24 2.21 1.76
N GLN A 184 18.49 1.59 2.68
CA GLN A 184 18.97 1.32 4.04
C GLN A 184 20.12 0.31 4.07
N ALA A 185 20.05 -0.74 3.26
CA ALA A 185 21.12 -1.71 3.10
C ALA A 185 22.39 -1.05 2.55
N ALA A 186 22.25 -0.25 1.49
CA ALA A 186 23.36 0.51 0.90
C ALA A 186 23.98 1.50 1.89
N LYS A 187 23.15 2.20 2.67
CA LYS A 187 23.62 3.12 3.73
C LYS A 187 24.42 2.38 4.81
N THR A 188 23.96 1.20 5.22
CA THR A 188 24.64 0.37 6.22
C THR A 188 26.01 -0.06 5.70
N LEU A 189 26.08 -0.49 4.44
CA LEU A 189 27.34 -0.86 3.79
C LEU A 189 28.31 0.32 3.71
N MET A 190 27.84 1.50 3.28
CA MET A 190 28.68 2.70 3.26
C MET A 190 29.19 3.13 4.65
N PHE A 191 28.40 2.93 5.71
CA PHE A 191 28.89 3.18 7.07
C PHE A 191 29.97 2.19 7.49
N HIS A 192 29.87 0.92 7.11
CA HIS A 192 30.92 -0.06 7.35
C HIS A 192 32.20 0.32 6.62
N GLU A 193 32.15 0.62 5.32
CA GLU A 193 33.32 1.05 4.55
C GLU A 193 33.95 2.32 5.11
N TYR A 194 33.12 3.30 5.52
CA TYR A 194 33.62 4.53 6.15
C TYR A 194 34.31 4.24 7.49
N ALA A 195 33.77 3.33 8.30
CA ALA A 195 34.39 2.93 9.56
C ALA A 195 35.74 2.22 9.32
N GLU A 196 35.80 1.33 8.34
CA GLU A 196 37.05 0.67 7.93
C GLU A 196 38.10 1.68 7.48
N LEU A 197 37.73 2.61 6.59
CA LEU A 197 38.63 3.68 6.16
C LEU A 197 39.11 4.57 7.31
N GLN A 198 38.25 4.87 8.29
CA GLN A 198 38.66 5.60 9.49
C GLN A 198 39.66 4.80 10.33
N THR A 199 39.48 3.49 10.46
CA THR A 199 40.44 2.64 11.17
C THR A 199 41.79 2.59 10.45
N GLU A 200 41.80 2.39 9.13
CA GLU A 200 43.04 2.42 8.34
C GLU A 200 43.74 3.77 8.45
N LEU A 201 42.99 4.88 8.30
CA LEU A 201 43.53 6.22 8.39
C LEU A 201 44.10 6.53 9.78
N SER A 202 43.53 5.95 10.84
CA SER A 202 44.09 6.02 12.20
C SER A 202 45.41 5.28 12.31
N TRP A 203 45.52 4.08 11.72
CA TRP A 203 46.77 3.31 11.67
C TRP A 203 47.85 4.05 10.89
N TYR A 204 47.50 4.67 9.76
CA TYR A 204 48.42 5.51 8.99
C TYR A 204 48.91 6.72 9.78
N LYS A 205 48.03 7.40 10.53
CA LYS A 205 48.41 8.56 11.37
C LYS A 205 49.30 8.16 12.54
N GLU A 206 49.05 7.00 13.14
CA GLU A 206 49.88 6.44 14.21
C GLU A 206 51.27 6.06 13.67
N ALA A 207 51.32 5.39 12.52
CA ALA A 207 52.55 5.07 11.80
C ALA A 207 53.32 6.32 11.33
N GLN A 208 52.62 7.42 10.99
CA GLN A 208 53.27 8.68 10.61
C GLN A 208 53.86 9.43 11.82
N LYS A 209 53.25 9.31 13.00
CA LYS A 209 53.78 9.87 14.26
C LYS A 209 54.99 9.08 14.76
N ASN A 210 54.94 7.77 14.62
CA ASN A 210 56.09 6.89 14.82
C ASN A 210 56.98 7.00 13.57
N GLN A 211 57.62 8.16 13.33
CA GLN A 211 58.63 8.34 12.30
C GLN A 211 59.78 7.35 12.54
N GLU A 212 59.53 6.12 12.14
CA GLU A 212 60.41 4.99 12.20
C GLU A 212 61.29 5.07 10.96
N ASP A 213 62.59 5.01 11.26
CA ASP A 213 63.69 4.62 10.41
C ASP A 213 63.40 4.64 8.89
N PRO A 214 64.10 5.47 8.09
CA PRO A 214 63.99 5.44 6.63
C PRO A 214 64.12 4.04 5.99
N GLY A 215 64.71 3.06 6.70
CA GLY A 215 64.67 1.64 6.33
C GLY A 215 63.25 1.03 6.31
N VAL A 216 62.42 1.29 7.31
CA VAL A 216 61.04 0.79 7.42
C VAL A 216 60.15 1.41 6.34
N LEU A 217 60.30 2.70 6.07
CA LEU A 217 59.60 3.38 4.96
C LEU A 217 59.98 2.80 3.60
N ARG A 218 61.26 2.47 3.37
CA ARG A 218 61.69 1.79 2.14
C ARG A 218 61.11 0.38 2.05
N LEU A 219 61.03 -0.33 3.17
CA LEU A 219 60.45 -1.68 3.22
C LEU A 219 58.95 -1.63 2.90
N ALA A 220 58.21 -0.71 3.53
CA ALA A 220 56.79 -0.48 3.29
C ALA A 220 56.52 -0.06 1.84
N LEU A 221 57.30 0.87 1.29
CA LEU A 221 57.18 1.29 -0.11
C LEU A 221 57.44 0.13 -1.09
N ASN A 222 58.46 -0.68 -0.82
CA ASN A 222 58.73 -1.88 -1.62
C ASN A 222 57.61 -2.91 -1.50
N GLN A 223 57.01 -3.05 -0.32
CA GLN A 223 55.87 -3.93 -0.11
C GLN A 223 54.63 -3.41 -0.85
N SER A 224 54.30 -2.13 -0.74
CA SER A 224 53.21 -1.50 -1.50
C SER A 224 53.41 -1.62 -3.00
N ARG A 225 54.64 -1.50 -3.51
CA ARG A 225 54.95 -1.73 -4.94
C ARG A 225 54.70 -3.18 -5.36
N LYS A 226 55.06 -4.16 -4.53
CA LYS A 226 54.77 -5.57 -4.79
C LYS A 226 53.28 -5.85 -4.76
N ASP A 227 52.57 -5.30 -3.78
CA ASP A 227 51.13 -5.50 -3.64
C ASP A 227 50.37 -4.81 -4.77
N LEU A 228 50.78 -3.61 -5.20
CA LEU A 228 50.25 -2.96 -6.41
C LEU A 228 50.46 -3.84 -7.65
N SER A 229 51.65 -4.39 -7.84
CA SER A 229 51.95 -5.27 -8.98
C SER A 229 51.11 -6.56 -8.94
N LYS A 230 50.86 -7.13 -7.75
CA LYS A 230 49.95 -8.26 -7.57
C LYS A 230 48.50 -7.91 -7.90
N VAL A 231 47.99 -6.79 -7.39
CA VAL A 231 46.61 -6.33 -7.65
C VAL A 231 46.44 -6.01 -9.13
N GLN A 232 47.43 -5.41 -9.79
CA GLN A 232 47.42 -5.22 -11.23
C GLN A 232 47.43 -6.54 -12.00
N GLY A 233 48.19 -7.54 -11.56
CA GLY A 233 48.14 -8.89 -12.10
C GLY A 233 46.76 -9.53 -11.98
N LEU A 234 46.18 -9.51 -10.78
CA LEU A 234 44.83 -10.00 -10.52
C LEU A 234 43.78 -9.24 -11.33
N LEU A 235 43.89 -7.91 -11.43
CA LEU A 235 42.97 -7.10 -12.22
C LEU A 235 43.07 -7.46 -13.70
N ASN A 236 44.29 -7.67 -14.22
CA ASN A 236 44.50 -8.13 -15.58
C ASN A 236 43.91 -9.53 -15.80
N ASP A 237 44.09 -10.46 -14.86
CA ASP A 237 43.50 -11.80 -14.90
C ASP A 237 41.97 -11.74 -14.84
N TYR A 238 41.39 -10.88 -14.00
CA TYR A 238 39.95 -10.64 -13.93
C TYR A 238 39.42 -9.99 -15.21
N THR A 239 40.10 -8.99 -15.77
CA THR A 239 39.72 -8.41 -17.07
C THR A 239 39.81 -9.44 -18.19
N PHE A 240 40.77 -10.36 -18.14
CA PHE A 240 40.84 -11.50 -19.06
C PHE A 240 39.70 -12.52 -18.81
N GLY A 241 39.25 -12.66 -17.56
CA GLY A 241 38.08 -13.44 -17.18
C GLY A 241 36.73 -12.81 -17.59
N PHE A 242 36.65 -11.49 -17.74
CA PHE A 242 35.50 -10.79 -18.30
C PHE A 242 35.51 -10.76 -19.84
N ASP A 243 36.69 -10.77 -20.47
CA ASP A 243 36.85 -10.97 -21.93
C ASP A 243 36.71 -12.42 -22.38
N SER A 244 36.68 -13.37 -21.43
CA SER A 244 36.21 -14.74 -21.68
C SER A 244 34.71 -14.71 -21.97
N ILE A 245 34.39 -14.45 -23.24
CA ILE A 245 33.17 -14.84 -23.94
C ILE A 245 32.58 -16.06 -23.21
N ILE A 246 31.36 -15.93 -22.66
CA ILE A 246 30.62 -17.07 -22.09
C ILE A 246 30.77 -18.21 -23.10
N PRO A 247 31.41 -19.34 -22.75
CA PRO A 247 31.67 -20.39 -23.70
C PRO A 247 30.37 -20.71 -24.43
N GLN A 248 30.39 -20.71 -25.77
CA GLN A 248 29.17 -20.79 -26.57
C GLN A 248 28.27 -21.96 -26.14
N SER A 249 28.86 -23.05 -25.65
CA SER A 249 28.15 -24.19 -25.06
C SER A 249 27.30 -23.85 -23.82
N GLN A 250 27.77 -22.98 -22.92
CA GLN A 250 27.03 -22.53 -21.74
C GLN A 250 25.92 -21.55 -22.15
N TYR A 251 26.19 -20.68 -23.13
CA TYR A 251 25.17 -19.80 -23.71
C TYR A 251 24.06 -20.61 -24.40
N ASP A 252 24.41 -21.60 -25.21
CA ASP A 252 23.45 -22.48 -25.89
C ASP A 252 22.62 -23.30 -24.89
N THR A 253 23.25 -23.72 -23.78
CA THR A 253 22.54 -24.42 -22.69
C THR A 253 21.56 -23.48 -21.98
N LEU A 254 21.96 -22.23 -21.74
CA LEU A 254 21.10 -21.22 -21.12
C LEU A 254 19.94 -20.83 -22.04
N MET A 255 20.20 -20.66 -23.34
CA MET A 255 19.19 -20.38 -24.34
C MET A 255 18.17 -21.51 -24.47
N LYS A 256 18.61 -22.78 -24.51
CA LYS A 256 17.70 -23.92 -24.49
C LYS A 256 16.81 -23.97 -23.23
N LYS A 257 17.37 -23.63 -22.07
CA LYS A 257 16.57 -23.53 -20.83
C LYS A 257 15.53 -22.42 -20.93
N TYR A 258 15.90 -21.28 -21.49
CA TYR A 258 14.99 -20.15 -21.69
C TYR A 258 13.86 -20.50 -22.67
N GLU A 259 14.19 -21.14 -23.79
CA GLU A 259 13.21 -21.63 -24.78
C GLU A 259 12.23 -22.64 -24.16
N ASN A 260 12.74 -23.60 -23.39
CA ASN A 260 11.89 -24.57 -22.70
C ASN A 260 10.96 -23.89 -21.67
N LEU A 261 11.48 -22.92 -20.91
CA LEU A 261 10.70 -22.20 -19.92
C LEU A 261 9.62 -21.33 -20.58
N ALA A 262 9.92 -20.72 -21.73
CA ALA A 262 8.94 -19.98 -22.52
C ALA A 262 7.79 -20.90 -23.01
N LEU A 263 8.11 -22.10 -23.52
CA LEU A 263 7.10 -23.07 -23.92
C LEU A 263 6.24 -23.56 -22.74
N GLU A 264 6.84 -23.76 -21.57
CA GLU A 264 6.08 -24.11 -20.36
C GLU A 264 5.15 -22.98 -19.92
N PHE A 265 5.61 -21.73 -20.01
CA PHE A 265 4.81 -20.56 -19.70
C PHE A 265 3.60 -20.44 -20.64
N ASP A 266 3.81 -20.57 -21.96
CA ASP A 266 2.72 -20.54 -22.95
C ASP A 266 1.70 -21.66 -22.71
N ARG A 267 2.17 -22.86 -22.34
CA ARG A 267 1.29 -23.99 -22.00
C ARG A 267 0.47 -23.70 -20.75
N LEU A 268 1.06 -23.10 -19.72
CA LEU A 268 0.36 -22.74 -18.49
C LEU A 268 -0.64 -21.61 -18.71
N ASP A 269 -0.29 -20.60 -19.51
CA ASP A 269 -1.20 -19.51 -19.88
C ASP A 269 -2.40 -20.03 -20.69
N ALA A 270 -2.16 -20.94 -21.65
CA ALA A 270 -3.23 -21.61 -22.38
C ALA A 270 -4.16 -22.40 -21.45
N LYS A 271 -3.59 -23.12 -20.45
CA LYS A 271 -4.37 -23.85 -19.45
C LYS A 271 -5.16 -22.91 -18.54
N ALA A 272 -4.58 -21.78 -18.13
CA ALA A 272 -5.27 -20.77 -17.32
C ALA A 272 -6.45 -20.15 -18.08
N LYS A 273 -6.26 -19.83 -19.36
CA LYS A 273 -7.34 -19.35 -20.24
C LYS A 273 -8.44 -20.38 -20.42
N TYR A 274 -8.09 -21.66 -20.58
CA TYR A 274 -9.07 -22.74 -20.65
C TYR A 274 -9.91 -22.84 -19.37
N LEU A 275 -9.25 -22.87 -18.20
CA LEU A 275 -9.94 -22.94 -16.90
C LEU A 275 -10.78 -21.69 -16.61
N SER A 276 -10.30 -20.52 -17.02
CA SER A 276 -11.04 -19.27 -16.91
C SER A 276 -12.33 -19.31 -17.74
N LYS A 277 -12.27 -19.86 -18.95
CA LYS A 277 -13.45 -20.07 -19.80
C LYS A 277 -14.42 -21.09 -19.19
N GLU A 278 -13.93 -22.23 -18.75
CA GLU A 278 -14.75 -23.27 -18.11
C GLU A 278 -15.45 -22.75 -16.84
N ASN A 279 -14.74 -21.98 -16.00
CA ASN A 279 -15.33 -21.30 -14.85
C ASN A 279 -16.37 -20.25 -15.26
N GLY A 280 -16.11 -19.48 -16.33
CA GLY A 280 -17.07 -18.53 -16.87
C GLY A 280 -18.37 -19.21 -17.33
N ASP A 281 -18.24 -20.32 -18.05
CA ASP A 281 -19.36 -21.15 -18.51
C ASP A 281 -20.13 -21.71 -17.30
N LEU A 282 -19.43 -22.21 -16.26
CA LEU A 282 -20.05 -22.72 -15.04
C LEU A 282 -20.80 -21.63 -14.26
N VAL A 283 -20.22 -20.44 -14.13
CA VAL A 283 -20.87 -19.29 -13.47
C VAL A 283 -22.10 -18.85 -14.24
N SER A 284 -22.05 -18.82 -15.57
CA SER A 284 -23.21 -18.49 -16.40
C SER A 284 -24.35 -19.49 -16.21
N TYR A 285 -24.03 -20.79 -16.17
CA TYR A 285 -24.99 -21.86 -15.92
C TYR A 285 -25.61 -21.78 -14.52
N LEU A 286 -24.80 -21.52 -13.49
CA LEU A 286 -25.30 -21.33 -12.13
C LEU A 286 -26.22 -20.10 -12.04
N ARG A 287 -25.91 -19.02 -12.77
CA ARG A 287 -26.75 -17.83 -12.84
C ARG A 287 -28.09 -18.15 -13.52
N GLU A 288 -28.09 -18.88 -14.62
CA GLU A 288 -29.31 -19.31 -15.33
C GLU A 288 -30.20 -20.18 -14.41
N MET A 289 -29.62 -21.18 -13.74
CA MET A 289 -30.35 -21.99 -12.76
C MET A 289 -30.88 -21.13 -11.59
N SER A 290 -30.13 -20.13 -11.13
CA SER A 290 -30.61 -19.23 -10.06
C SER A 290 -31.83 -18.41 -10.50
N VAL A 291 -31.85 -17.95 -11.74
CA VAL A 291 -33.01 -17.23 -12.31
C VAL A 291 -34.22 -18.16 -12.48
N GLU A 292 -34.01 -19.42 -12.89
CA GLU A 292 -35.08 -20.43 -12.93
C GLU A 292 -35.63 -20.75 -11.54
N LEU A 293 -34.77 -20.87 -10.53
CA LEU A 293 -35.15 -21.06 -9.14
C LEU A 293 -36.01 -19.89 -8.63
N GLU A 294 -35.64 -18.66 -8.96
CA GLU A 294 -36.37 -17.47 -8.54
C GLU A 294 -37.77 -17.40 -9.19
N LYS A 295 -37.89 -17.81 -10.46
CA LYS A 295 -39.19 -17.96 -11.15
C LYS A 295 -40.07 -19.04 -10.50
N LEU A 296 -39.52 -20.20 -10.19
CA LEU A 296 -40.26 -21.29 -9.52
C LEU A 296 -40.69 -20.91 -8.10
N ARG A 297 -39.90 -20.08 -7.42
CA ARG A 297 -40.22 -19.51 -6.10
C ARG A 297 -41.36 -18.50 -6.17
N THR A 298 -41.41 -17.67 -7.22
CA THR A 298 -42.54 -16.74 -7.42
C THR A 298 -43.84 -17.42 -7.83
N ASP A 299 -43.78 -18.64 -8.39
CA ASP A 299 -44.95 -19.42 -8.83
C ASP A 299 -45.64 -20.24 -7.71
N GLY A 300 -45.20 -20.12 -6.45
CA GLY A 300 -45.97 -20.57 -5.28
C GLY A 300 -46.06 -22.08 -5.05
N LYS A 301 -45.19 -22.91 -5.65
CA LYS A 301 -45.10 -24.37 -5.38
C LYS A 301 -44.02 -24.70 -4.35
N HIS A 302 -44.25 -24.34 -3.09
CA HIS A 302 -43.42 -24.78 -1.96
C HIS A 302 -43.96 -26.10 -1.41
N SER A 303 -43.27 -27.23 -1.52
CA SER A 303 -42.37 -27.68 -0.45
C SER A 303 -41.43 -28.84 -0.87
N ASN A 304 -41.39 -29.24 -2.15
CA ASN A 304 -40.58 -30.38 -2.63
C ASN A 304 -39.70 -30.07 -3.86
N ALA A 305 -39.76 -28.83 -4.36
CA ALA A 305 -39.05 -28.42 -5.56
C ALA A 305 -37.55 -28.20 -5.31
N GLU A 306 -37.17 -27.63 -4.16
CA GLU A 306 -35.76 -27.32 -3.86
C GLU A 306 -34.89 -28.58 -3.78
N ASP A 307 -35.38 -29.66 -3.16
CA ASP A 307 -34.65 -30.93 -3.06
C ASP A 307 -34.60 -31.69 -4.40
N GLN A 308 -35.69 -31.70 -5.18
CA GLN A 308 -35.70 -32.30 -6.53
C GLN A 308 -34.77 -31.56 -7.50
N ILE A 309 -34.66 -30.24 -7.36
CA ILE A 309 -33.80 -29.41 -8.20
C ILE A 309 -32.34 -29.54 -7.78
N HIS A 310 -32.02 -29.63 -6.49
CA HIS A 310 -30.65 -29.95 -6.06
C HIS A 310 -30.17 -31.31 -6.59
N ILE A 311 -31.05 -32.32 -6.61
CA ILE A 311 -30.75 -33.64 -7.18
C ILE A 311 -30.60 -33.56 -8.71
N GLN A 312 -31.44 -32.79 -9.41
CA GLN A 312 -31.32 -32.59 -10.86
C GLN A 312 -30.08 -31.77 -11.26
N ALA A 313 -29.75 -30.71 -10.53
CA ALA A 313 -28.56 -29.90 -10.75
C ALA A 313 -27.29 -30.74 -10.54
N ARG A 314 -27.25 -31.54 -9.46
CA ARG A 314 -26.14 -32.48 -9.20
C ARG A 314 -26.01 -33.54 -10.29
N SER A 315 -27.14 -34.09 -10.76
CA SER A 315 -27.18 -35.05 -11.87
C SER A 315 -26.74 -34.43 -13.22
N ALA A 316 -27.14 -33.18 -13.51
CA ALA A 316 -26.81 -32.48 -14.74
C ALA A 316 -25.32 -32.08 -14.80
N VAL A 317 -24.77 -31.61 -13.68
CA VAL A 317 -23.34 -31.33 -13.54
C VAL A 317 -22.52 -32.61 -13.72
N GLN A 318 -22.94 -33.72 -13.10
CA GLN A 318 -22.23 -35.00 -13.22
C GLN A 318 -22.34 -35.65 -14.61
N LYS A 319 -23.42 -35.38 -15.36
CA LYS A 319 -23.56 -35.80 -16.77
C LYS A 319 -22.71 -34.98 -17.74
N ARG A 320 -22.54 -33.67 -17.49
CA ARG A 320 -21.74 -32.79 -18.36
C ARG A 320 -20.24 -32.83 -18.07
N PHE A 321 -19.84 -33.17 -16.85
CA PHE A 321 -18.43 -33.26 -16.43
C PHE A 321 -18.09 -34.66 -15.89
N PRO A 322 -18.02 -35.69 -16.75
CA PRO A 322 -17.71 -37.05 -16.33
C PRO A 322 -16.20 -37.16 -16.01
N GLY A 323 -15.83 -36.88 -14.76
CA GLY A 323 -14.47 -37.11 -14.24
C GLY A 323 -13.92 -36.10 -13.26
N SER A 324 -14.61 -34.99 -12.96
CA SER A 324 -14.10 -33.92 -12.07
C SER A 324 -14.34 -34.14 -10.58
N PHE A 325 -15.08 -35.18 -10.19
CA PHE A 325 -15.31 -35.53 -8.78
C PHE A 325 -15.26 -37.04 -8.58
N THR A 326 -14.11 -37.56 -8.19
CA THR A 326 -14.04 -38.84 -7.49
C THR A 326 -14.58 -38.66 -6.08
N GLU A 327 -15.30 -39.67 -5.56
CA GLU A 327 -16.05 -39.59 -4.28
C GLU A 327 -15.20 -39.17 -3.07
N ASP A 328 -13.87 -39.27 -3.16
CA ASP A 328 -12.93 -38.92 -2.09
C ASP A 328 -12.35 -37.49 -2.17
N GLN A 329 -12.67 -36.70 -3.21
CA GLN A 329 -12.19 -35.30 -3.35
C GLN A 329 -13.29 -34.26 -3.55
N ALA A 330 -14.56 -34.65 -3.52
CA ALA A 330 -15.64 -33.67 -3.47
C ALA A 330 -15.63 -32.98 -2.09
N PRO A 331 -15.42 -31.66 -1.98
CA PRO A 331 -15.81 -30.99 -0.75
C PRO A 331 -17.29 -31.28 -0.60
N ILE A 332 -17.67 -31.91 0.51
CA ILE A 332 -19.06 -31.97 0.94
C ILE A 332 -19.43 -30.52 1.18
N ILE A 333 -19.93 -29.84 0.13
CA ILE A 333 -20.52 -28.52 0.24
C ILE A 333 -21.80 -28.76 1.02
N SER A 334 -21.65 -28.76 2.34
CA SER A 334 -22.76 -28.86 3.27
C SER A 334 -23.72 -27.73 2.95
N ARG A 335 -25.00 -27.91 3.31
CA ARG A 335 -26.03 -26.88 3.15
C ARG A 335 -25.57 -25.52 3.71
N GLN A 336 -24.67 -25.53 4.70
CA GLN A 336 -24.01 -24.34 5.27
C GLN A 336 -22.94 -23.71 4.38
N GLN A 337 -22.12 -24.50 3.66
CA GLN A 337 -21.11 -23.96 2.73
C GLN A 337 -21.74 -23.38 1.46
N PHE A 338 -22.83 -23.98 0.99
CA PHE A 338 -23.64 -23.39 -0.08
C PHE A 338 -24.27 -22.07 0.39
N HIS A 339 -24.79 -22.03 1.62
CA HIS A 339 -25.32 -20.80 2.23
C HIS A 339 -24.24 -19.73 2.45
N LEU A 340 -23.00 -20.09 2.77
CA LEU A 340 -21.88 -19.15 2.94
C LEU A 340 -21.39 -18.56 1.61
N LEU A 341 -21.38 -19.35 0.54
CA LEU A 341 -21.11 -18.85 -0.81
C LEU A 341 -22.25 -17.95 -1.33
N PHE A 342 -23.50 -18.25 -0.98
CA PHE A 342 -24.66 -17.44 -1.33
C PHE A 342 -24.81 -16.16 -0.47
N CYS A 343 -24.48 -16.22 0.82
CA CYS A 343 -24.59 -15.08 1.73
C CYS A 343 -23.37 -14.16 1.71
N SER A 344 -22.19 -14.61 1.26
CA SER A 344 -21.05 -13.68 1.11
C SER A 344 -21.24 -12.65 -0.02
N GLN A 345 -22.24 -12.84 -0.88
CA GLN A 345 -22.66 -11.87 -1.90
C GLN A 345 -23.81 -10.95 -1.46
N TYR A 346 -24.40 -11.15 -0.28
CA TYR A 346 -25.45 -10.28 0.27
C TYR A 346 -25.06 -9.75 1.66
N ASP A 347 -24.78 -8.44 1.69
CA ASP A 347 -24.78 -7.52 2.84
C ASP A 347 -24.69 -8.10 4.28
N ALA A 348 -23.54 -7.85 4.92
CA ALA A 348 -23.30 -8.09 6.34
C ALA A 348 -24.07 -7.14 7.30
N SER A 349 -25.14 -6.48 6.85
CA SER A 349 -25.88 -5.47 7.62
C SER A 349 -27.22 -5.96 8.20
N ILE A 350 -27.57 -7.25 8.02
CA ILE A 350 -28.78 -7.83 8.62
C ILE A 350 -28.42 -9.08 9.44
N LEU A 351 -27.91 -8.87 10.65
CA LEU A 351 -27.99 -9.86 11.72
C LEU A 351 -28.60 -9.21 12.96
N PRO A 352 -29.70 -9.76 13.53
CA PRO A 352 -30.21 -9.31 14.81
C PRO A 352 -29.23 -9.70 15.92
N ARG A 353 -28.94 -8.76 16.81
CA ARG A 353 -28.28 -9.01 18.09
C ARG A 353 -29.13 -10.00 18.90
N GLY A 354 -28.69 -11.25 18.99
CA GLY A 354 -29.32 -12.28 19.83
C GLY A 354 -28.34 -13.42 20.04
N GLY A 355 -27.97 -13.66 21.30
CA GLY A 355 -26.88 -14.55 21.68
C GLY A 355 -27.09 -16.00 21.28
N PHE A 356 -26.03 -16.62 20.77
CA PHE A 356 -25.81 -18.05 20.87
C PHE A 356 -24.51 -18.28 21.63
N SER A 357 -24.67 -18.89 22.80
CA SER A 357 -23.60 -19.36 23.65
C SER A 357 -22.80 -20.48 22.98
N SER A 358 -21.48 -20.31 23.01
CA SER A 358 -20.42 -21.32 23.07
C SER A 358 -20.84 -22.81 23.15
N SER A 359 -20.50 -23.57 22.11
CA SER A 359 -19.88 -24.89 22.25
C SER A 359 -19.36 -25.38 20.87
N LEU A 360 -18.13 -25.03 20.53
CA LEU A 360 -17.39 -25.71 19.47
C LEU A 360 -16.04 -26.18 20.00
N SER A 361 -15.91 -27.51 19.96
CA SER A 361 -14.84 -28.33 20.46
C SER A 361 -13.52 -28.08 19.71
N GLN A 362 -12.42 -28.28 20.44
CA GLN A 362 -11.05 -27.89 20.15
C GLN A 362 -10.36 -28.69 19.03
N LYS A 363 -11.10 -29.35 18.12
CA LYS A 363 -10.53 -30.28 17.12
C LYS A 363 -10.35 -29.74 15.69
N ASP A 364 -10.91 -28.59 15.34
CA ASP A 364 -10.93 -28.15 13.92
C ASP A 364 -9.92 -27.04 13.56
N ARG A 365 -8.90 -26.79 14.39
CA ARG A 365 -7.84 -25.78 14.09
C ARG A 365 -6.67 -26.31 13.26
N GLY A 366 -6.80 -27.50 12.68
CA GLY A 366 -5.65 -28.23 12.13
C GLY A 366 -5.59 -28.39 10.61
N VAL A 367 -6.31 -27.64 9.78
CA VAL A 367 -6.20 -27.81 8.32
C VAL A 367 -6.46 -26.50 7.56
N ILE A 368 -5.62 -25.47 7.72
CA ILE A 368 -5.38 -24.47 6.66
C ILE A 368 -3.92 -24.01 6.76
N GLN A 369 -3.02 -24.85 6.25
CA GLN A 369 -1.69 -24.41 5.82
C GLN A 369 -1.35 -25.23 4.58
N LEU A 370 -1.01 -24.52 3.50
CA LEU A 370 -0.63 -24.98 2.16
C LEU A 370 -1.80 -25.32 1.22
N CYS A 371 -2.25 -24.30 0.49
CA CYS A 371 -2.24 -24.24 -0.97
C CYS A 371 -2.09 -22.78 -1.39
#